data_AF-A0A5A5THZ6-F1
#
_entry.id   AF-A0A5A5THZ6-F1
#
_cell.length_a   1.000
_cell.length_b   1.000
_cell.length_c   1.000
_cell.angle_alpha   90.00
_cell.angle_beta   90.00
_cell.angle_gamma   90.00
#
_symmetry.space_group_name_H-M   'P 1'
#
loop_
_entity.id
_entity.type
_entity.pdbx_description
1 polymer ?
#
loop_
_entity_poly.entity_id
_entity_poly.type
_entity_poly.pdbx_seq_one_letter_code
_entity_poly.pdbx_strand_id
1 'polypeptide(L)'
;MTQFMNADGSGLVGALNPLGNGQALQVDGSGNLKVTPGSGAGIDGGVGAGLTPEVSYLFNSGAPGNNNFDRQRELQGKGIIFNNVTAGSTLGSTSLTFSSVAGLLPGSPVLLVGGGYVEVVYVSNSYVVGSNPVSLQTGLTYASHTGAFWDTYAPQGPQLNGLLATGIEPVANVIIDPNAGNYYIGRAASQDGCSGSNIPLMNAALFNGTSLDRAIGLNGVPSMQNWVRQLALQGHAYLAQSGLQSSGTGTNDYPLSIFNPAASGKTILIYSIRIMAGTAGANSIVARLKFTTTDPAYSGSATVSNLKAGGASSAIAGSCSFATSNTTPVAPFLQIDIANGPLELLQNDQILILPSGSASGLSVFLETYAAGSYCCSVKYVEF
;
A
#
# COMPACT_ATOMS: atom_id res chain seq x y z
N MET A 1 -61.16 13.41 9.98
CA MET A 1 -59.81 13.16 9.43
C MET A 1 -59.08 12.22 10.38
N THR A 2 -58.97 10.95 9.99
CA THR A 2 -58.29 9.88 10.72
C THR A 2 -56.79 10.01 10.49
N GLN A 3 -56.03 10.44 11.50
CA GLN A 3 -54.58 10.34 11.47
C GLN A 3 -54.19 8.91 11.90
N PHE A 4 -53.29 8.27 11.15
CA PHE A 4 -52.70 6.99 11.54
C PHE A 4 -51.64 7.27 12.62
N MET A 5 -51.95 6.95 13.88
CA MET A 5 -51.02 7.04 15.03
C MET A 5 -50.25 5.73 15.18
N ASN A 6 -48.95 5.82 15.45
CA ASN A 6 -48.16 4.68 15.90
C ASN A 6 -48.57 4.27 17.33
N ALA A 7 -48.24 3.03 17.74
CA ALA A 7 -48.60 2.50 19.06
C ALA A 7 -47.98 3.26 20.26
N ASP A 8 -46.98 4.10 20.00
CA ASP A 8 -46.33 4.99 20.98
C ASP A 8 -46.93 6.40 21.03
N GLY A 9 -47.97 6.68 20.23
CA GLY A 9 -48.64 7.99 20.17
C GLY A 9 -48.00 9.01 19.22
N SER A 10 -46.95 8.65 18.47
CA SER A 10 -46.34 9.55 17.48
C SER A 10 -47.11 9.58 16.13
N GLY A 11 -47.19 10.76 15.50
CA GLY A 11 -47.92 10.99 14.24
C GLY A 11 -47.06 10.86 12.97
N LEU A 12 -47.58 10.10 11.99
CA LEU A 12 -47.16 9.86 10.58
C LEU A 12 -45.67 9.99 10.17
N VAL A 13 -45.10 8.86 9.76
CA VAL A 13 -43.81 8.71 9.05
C VAL A 13 -44.01 9.00 7.56
N GLY A 14 -43.23 9.94 6.98
CA GLY A 14 -43.51 10.50 5.65
C GLY A 14 -42.81 9.85 4.45
N ALA A 15 -41.88 8.91 4.64
CA ALA A 15 -41.36 8.02 3.59
C ALA A 15 -40.48 6.91 4.19
N LEU A 16 -40.36 5.78 3.48
CA LEU A 16 -39.36 4.74 3.75
C LEU A 16 -38.11 5.01 2.92
N ASN A 17 -36.91 4.84 3.49
CA ASN A 17 -35.68 4.81 2.69
C ASN A 17 -35.61 3.51 1.84
N PRO A 18 -34.66 3.39 0.89
CA PRO A 18 -34.53 2.18 0.05
C PRO A 18 -34.27 0.87 0.82
N LEU A 19 -33.94 0.96 2.12
CA LEU A 19 -33.76 -0.17 3.03
C LEU A 19 -35.01 -0.48 3.87
N GLY A 20 -36.12 0.25 3.65
CA GLY A 20 -37.39 0.03 4.34
C GLY A 20 -37.53 0.72 5.71
N ASN A 21 -36.62 1.62 6.09
CA ASN A 21 -36.69 2.32 7.37
C ASN A 21 -37.49 3.62 7.24
N GLY A 22 -38.40 3.87 8.18
CA GLY A 22 -39.20 5.10 8.23
C GLY A 22 -38.38 6.33 8.61
N GLN A 23 -38.45 7.39 7.81
CA GLN A 23 -37.87 8.69 8.14
C GLN A 23 -38.96 9.74 8.42
N ALA A 24 -38.79 10.49 9.51
CA ALA A 24 -39.58 11.69 9.77
C ALA A 24 -39.15 12.78 8.79
N LEU A 25 -40.11 13.40 8.10
CA LEU A 25 -39.89 14.55 7.23
C LEU A 25 -39.29 15.68 8.07
N GLN A 26 -38.02 16.01 7.85
CA GLN A 26 -37.38 17.12 8.55
C GLN A 26 -37.92 18.43 7.95
N VAL A 27 -38.28 19.39 8.81
CA VAL A 27 -38.60 20.76 8.40
C VAL A 27 -37.49 21.70 8.85
N ASP A 28 -37.24 22.77 8.11
CA ASP A 28 -36.30 23.82 8.52
C ASP A 28 -36.88 24.70 9.65
N GLY A 29 -36.08 25.65 10.15
CA GLY A 29 -36.48 26.58 11.21
C GLY A 29 -37.61 27.54 10.82
N SER A 30 -38.08 27.51 9.57
CA SER A 30 -39.24 28.26 9.07
C SER A 30 -40.44 27.36 8.75
N GLY A 31 -40.36 26.07 9.06
CA GLY A 31 -41.45 25.11 8.86
C GLY A 31 -41.57 24.58 7.43
N ASN A 32 -40.60 24.84 6.55
CA ASN A 32 -40.61 24.27 5.20
C ASN A 32 -40.01 22.87 5.21
N LEU A 33 -40.53 21.98 4.37
CA LEU A 33 -39.98 20.63 4.21
C LEU A 33 -38.52 20.69 3.70
N LYS A 34 -37.57 20.11 4.45
CA LYS A 34 -36.21 19.83 3.97
C LYS A 34 -36.28 18.72 2.93
N VAL A 35 -36.54 19.09 1.69
CA VAL A 35 -36.21 18.24 0.54
C VAL A 35 -34.72 18.38 0.29
N THR A 36 -33.94 17.33 0.54
CA THR A 36 -32.62 17.23 -0.09
C THR A 36 -32.88 17.27 -1.60
N PRO A 37 -32.38 18.27 -2.36
CA PRO A 37 -32.55 18.26 -3.80
C PRO A 37 -32.01 16.93 -4.28
N GLY A 38 -32.87 16.09 -4.87
CA GLY A 38 -32.46 14.83 -5.45
C GLY A 38 -31.28 15.14 -6.35
N SER A 39 -30.12 14.58 -6.02
CA SER A 39 -28.83 14.75 -6.66
C SER A 39 -28.97 15.16 -8.13
N GLY A 40 -29.00 16.47 -8.39
CA GLY A 40 -28.88 16.97 -9.75
C GLY A 40 -27.50 16.56 -10.18
N ALA A 41 -27.42 15.67 -11.18
CA ALA A 41 -26.15 15.26 -11.77
C ALA A 41 -25.31 16.51 -11.98
N GLY A 42 -24.15 16.61 -11.32
CA GLY A 42 -23.33 17.84 -11.30
C GLY A 42 -23.18 18.41 -12.71
N ILE A 43 -23.89 19.51 -12.97
CA ILE A 43 -23.97 20.15 -14.28
C ILE A 43 -22.85 21.19 -14.33
N ASP A 44 -22.05 21.18 -15.39
CA ASP A 44 -21.09 22.26 -15.67
C ASP A 44 -21.87 23.53 -16.09
N GLY A 45 -21.40 24.72 -15.71
CA GLY A 45 -22.12 25.99 -15.95
C GLY A 45 -23.18 26.38 -14.90
N GLY A 46 -23.12 25.83 -13.68
CA GLY A 46 -24.07 26.14 -12.60
C GLY A 46 -23.83 27.50 -11.93
N VAL A 47 -24.90 28.25 -11.66
CA VAL A 47 -24.85 29.59 -11.03
C VAL A 47 -24.82 29.47 -9.50
N GLY A 48 -23.78 28.85 -8.92
CA GLY A 48 -23.46 28.83 -7.48
C GLY A 48 -24.47 28.15 -6.52
N ALA A 49 -25.74 28.01 -6.89
CA ALA A 49 -26.80 27.39 -6.11
C ALA A 49 -27.07 25.98 -6.65
N GLY A 50 -26.40 24.97 -6.08
CA GLY A 50 -26.51 23.57 -6.53
C GLY A 50 -25.19 22.83 -6.67
N LEU A 51 -24.08 23.40 -6.19
CA LEU A 51 -22.78 22.73 -6.17
C LEU A 51 -22.84 21.55 -5.20
N THR A 52 -22.48 20.35 -5.67
CA THR A 52 -22.35 19.18 -4.80
C THR A 52 -21.10 19.35 -3.92
N PRO A 53 -21.19 19.25 -2.59
CA PRO A 53 -20.08 19.56 -1.69
C PRO A 53 -18.84 18.67 -1.87
N GLU A 54 -18.98 17.54 -2.56
CA GLU A 54 -17.88 16.59 -2.83
C GLU A 54 -17.11 16.87 -4.12
N VAL A 55 -17.51 17.88 -4.89
CA VAL A 55 -16.87 18.21 -6.17
C VAL A 55 -16.16 19.55 -6.02
N SER A 56 -14.86 19.59 -6.35
CA SER A 56 -14.12 20.85 -6.41
C SER A 56 -14.51 21.62 -7.66
N TYR A 57 -14.72 22.93 -7.53
CA TYR A 57 -15.09 23.82 -8.64
C TYR A 57 -14.05 24.92 -8.81
N LEU A 58 -13.74 25.32 -10.03
CA LEU A 58 -12.95 26.52 -10.32
C LEU A 58 -13.84 27.59 -10.93
N PHE A 59 -13.57 28.83 -10.51
CA PHE A 59 -14.17 30.02 -11.11
C PHE A 59 -13.64 30.19 -12.54
N ASN A 60 -14.55 30.25 -13.51
CA ASN A 60 -14.21 30.35 -14.93
C ASN A 60 -14.62 31.72 -15.48
N SER A 61 -13.68 32.68 -15.55
CA SER A 61 -13.94 33.97 -16.18
C SER A 61 -13.79 33.84 -17.70
N GLY A 62 -14.90 33.70 -18.42
CA GLY A 62 -14.89 33.67 -19.89
C GLY A 62 -15.94 32.80 -20.57
N ALA A 63 -16.75 32.03 -19.82
CA ALA A 63 -17.87 31.31 -20.40
C ALA A 63 -18.91 32.29 -20.99
N PRO A 64 -19.56 31.97 -22.12
CA PRO A 64 -20.70 32.73 -22.62
C PRO A 64 -21.83 32.69 -21.58
N GLY A 65 -22.11 33.82 -20.95
CA GLY A 65 -23.04 33.93 -19.81
C GLY A 65 -22.31 34.02 -18.48
N ASN A 66 -22.55 35.13 -17.76
CA ASN A 66 -21.99 35.54 -16.47
C ASN A 66 -21.36 34.43 -15.60
N ASN A 67 -20.08 34.60 -15.23
CA ASN A 67 -19.45 34.10 -14.00
C ASN A 67 -19.90 32.71 -13.52
N ASN A 68 -19.58 31.67 -14.28
CA ASN A 68 -19.92 30.31 -13.91
C ASN A 68 -18.79 29.61 -13.14
N PHE A 69 -19.18 28.66 -12.28
CA PHE A 69 -18.27 27.73 -11.62
C PHE A 69 -18.37 26.38 -12.33
N ASP A 70 -17.24 25.90 -12.85
CA ASP A 70 -17.16 24.60 -13.49
C ASP A 70 -16.48 23.60 -12.55
N ARG A 71 -16.82 22.32 -12.66
CA ARG A 71 -16.10 21.28 -11.94
C ARG A 71 -14.62 21.36 -12.32
N GLN A 72 -13.74 21.11 -11.36
CA GLN A 72 -12.29 21.06 -11.50
C GLN A 72 -11.89 19.91 -12.43
N ARG A 73 -12.11 20.11 -13.72
CA ARG A 73 -11.63 19.28 -14.82
C ARG A 73 -11.14 20.24 -15.88
N GLU A 74 -9.81 20.39 -15.88
CA GLU A 74 -8.95 20.92 -16.94
C GLU A 74 -9.42 22.24 -17.57
N LEU A 75 -8.82 23.35 -17.15
CA LEU A 75 -9.06 24.67 -17.73
C LEU A 75 -8.35 24.87 -19.09
N GLN A 76 -7.52 23.91 -19.52
CA GLN A 76 -6.75 23.96 -20.76
C GLN A 76 -6.81 22.60 -21.48
N GLY A 77 -7.07 22.59 -22.79
CA GLY A 77 -7.17 21.40 -23.65
C GLY A 77 -8.59 20.92 -23.96
N LYS A 78 -9.61 21.74 -23.71
CA LYS A 78 -11.01 21.32 -23.92
C LYS A 78 -11.37 21.24 -25.41
N GLY A 79 -10.78 22.08 -26.26
CA GLY A 79 -11.03 22.05 -27.70
C GLY A 79 -9.93 22.72 -28.50
N ILE A 80 -9.03 21.95 -29.10
CA ILE A 80 -7.96 22.52 -29.92
C ILE A 80 -8.55 22.96 -31.28
N ILE A 81 -8.40 24.24 -31.60
CA ILE A 81 -8.61 24.76 -32.95
C ILE A 81 -7.26 24.86 -33.65
N PHE A 82 -7.18 24.26 -34.83
CA PHE A 82 -6.15 24.56 -35.82
C PHE A 82 -6.68 25.57 -36.82
N ASN A 83 -5.88 26.58 -37.15
CA ASN A 83 -6.22 27.55 -38.19
C ASN A 83 -5.01 27.91 -39.04
N ASN A 84 -5.24 28.17 -40.32
CA ASN A 84 -4.19 28.63 -41.21
C ASN A 84 -3.88 30.10 -40.97
N VAL A 85 -2.59 30.45 -40.92
CA VAL A 85 -2.12 31.82 -40.93
C VAL A 85 -2.11 32.32 -42.38
N THR A 86 -2.91 33.33 -42.68
CA THR A 86 -3.08 33.86 -44.04
C THR A 86 -2.31 35.16 -44.28
N ALA A 87 -1.91 35.87 -43.21
CA ALA A 87 -1.07 37.06 -43.27
C ALA A 87 -0.40 37.36 -41.91
N GLY A 88 0.62 38.22 -41.91
CA GLY A 88 1.27 38.71 -40.68
C GLY A 88 2.33 37.77 -40.09
N SER A 89 2.72 36.70 -40.76
CA SER A 89 3.75 35.77 -40.28
C SER A 89 5.20 36.20 -40.56
N THR A 90 5.47 37.50 -40.67
CA THR A 90 6.83 38.03 -40.83
C THR A 90 7.52 38.28 -39.48
N LEU A 91 8.85 38.19 -39.43
CA LEU A 91 9.63 38.48 -38.21
C LEU A 91 9.25 39.84 -37.62
N GLY A 92 9.00 39.89 -36.31
CA GLY A 92 8.64 41.11 -35.59
C GLY A 92 7.19 41.56 -35.73
N SER A 93 6.35 40.85 -36.50
CA SER A 93 4.94 41.22 -36.65
C SER A 93 4.20 41.11 -35.32
N THR A 94 3.40 42.12 -34.99
CA THR A 94 2.59 42.16 -33.76
C THR A 94 1.12 41.84 -34.01
N SER A 95 0.79 41.29 -35.19
CA SER A 95 -0.53 40.82 -35.53
C SER A 95 -0.49 39.67 -36.54
N LEU A 96 -1.44 38.75 -36.42
CA LEU A 96 -1.63 37.61 -37.32
C LEU A 96 -3.03 37.64 -37.92
N THR A 97 -3.15 37.31 -39.19
CA THR A 97 -4.45 37.07 -39.82
C THR A 97 -4.66 35.57 -39.95
N PHE A 98 -5.79 35.08 -39.43
CA PHE A 98 -6.17 33.66 -39.54
C PHE A 98 -7.28 33.49 -40.58
N SER A 99 -7.45 32.28 -41.12
CA SER A 99 -8.56 31.97 -42.04
C SER A 99 -9.93 32.06 -41.37
N SER A 100 -10.00 31.81 -40.06
CA SER A 100 -11.13 32.16 -39.19
C SER A 100 -10.64 32.39 -37.75
N VAL A 101 -11.40 33.15 -36.96
CA VAL A 101 -11.07 33.36 -35.54
C VAL A 101 -12.27 32.99 -34.70
N ALA A 102 -12.11 32.00 -33.84
CA ALA A 102 -13.13 31.55 -32.89
C ALA A 102 -12.48 31.25 -31.54
N GLY A 103 -13.11 31.67 -30.45
CA GLY A 103 -12.73 31.32 -29.09
C GLY A 103 -11.43 31.94 -28.55
N LEU A 104 -10.73 32.80 -29.31
CA LEU A 104 -9.57 33.54 -28.80
C LEU A 104 -10.00 34.66 -27.85
N LEU A 105 -9.32 34.76 -26.71
CA LEU A 105 -9.48 35.81 -25.72
C LEU A 105 -8.18 36.61 -25.56
N PRO A 106 -8.24 37.86 -25.04
CA PRO A 106 -7.05 38.59 -24.64
C PRO A 106 -6.18 37.75 -23.67
N GLY A 107 -4.87 37.66 -23.94
CA GLY A 107 -3.93 36.86 -23.15
C GLY A 107 -3.91 35.36 -23.47
N SER A 108 -4.76 34.86 -24.37
CA SER A 108 -4.72 33.45 -24.78
C SER A 108 -3.37 33.10 -25.42
N PRO A 109 -2.74 31.96 -25.05
CA PRO A 109 -1.57 31.46 -25.76
C PRO A 109 -1.97 30.88 -27.12
N VAL A 110 -1.13 31.09 -28.12
CA VAL A 110 -1.28 30.57 -29.48
C VAL A 110 0.04 29.91 -29.88
N LEU A 111 -0.02 28.64 -30.26
CA LEU A 111 1.12 27.88 -30.75
C LEU A 111 1.20 27.97 -32.26
N LEU A 112 2.22 28.64 -32.79
CA LEU A 112 2.44 28.81 -34.22
C LEU A 112 3.31 27.67 -34.77
N VAL A 113 2.95 27.19 -35.96
CA VAL A 113 3.61 26.09 -36.67
C VAL A 113 3.77 26.39 -38.15
N GLY A 114 4.58 25.58 -38.84
CA GLY A 114 4.76 25.66 -40.29
C GLY A 114 5.80 26.66 -40.79
N GLY A 115 6.49 27.36 -39.88
CA GLY A 115 7.73 28.10 -40.15
C GLY A 115 8.99 27.26 -39.87
N GLY A 116 10.13 27.94 -39.72
CA GLY A 116 11.41 27.28 -39.39
C GLY A 116 11.45 26.65 -37.99
N TYR A 117 10.65 27.17 -37.05
CA TYR A 117 10.52 26.70 -35.67
C TYR A 117 9.08 26.87 -35.19
N VAL A 118 8.71 26.13 -34.16
CA VAL A 118 7.47 26.31 -33.41
C VAL A 118 7.68 27.43 -32.39
N GLU A 119 6.70 28.33 -32.23
CA GLU A 119 6.73 29.36 -31.18
C GLU A 119 5.38 29.54 -30.50
N VAL A 120 5.42 29.93 -29.22
CA VAL A 120 4.22 30.31 -28.47
C VAL A 120 4.19 31.83 -28.38
N VAL A 121 3.08 32.42 -28.84
CA VAL A 121 2.79 33.84 -28.71
C VAL A 121 1.52 34.03 -27.89
N TYR A 122 1.32 35.24 -27.38
CA TYR A 122 0.14 35.57 -26.58
C TYR A 122 -0.69 36.63 -27.30
N VAL A 123 -2.01 36.44 -27.29
CA VAL A 123 -2.96 37.43 -27.80
C VAL A 123 -2.87 38.70 -26.95
N SER A 124 -2.85 39.87 -27.59
CA SER A 124 -2.76 41.17 -26.92
C SER A 124 -3.86 41.34 -25.88
N ASN A 125 -3.54 42.00 -24.76
CA ASN A 125 -4.55 42.38 -23.76
C ASN A 125 -5.57 43.40 -24.32
N SER A 126 -5.24 44.08 -25.42
CA SER A 126 -6.14 45.00 -26.13
C SER A 126 -6.91 44.36 -27.30
N TYR A 127 -6.80 43.04 -27.50
CA TYR A 127 -7.50 42.33 -28.55
C TYR A 127 -9.03 42.39 -28.34
N VAL A 128 -9.77 42.69 -29.41
CA VAL A 128 -11.24 42.63 -29.40
C VAL A 128 -11.66 41.24 -29.83
N VAL A 129 -12.39 40.52 -28.98
CA VAL A 129 -12.82 39.13 -29.25
C VAL A 129 -13.56 39.04 -30.58
N GLY A 130 -13.12 38.12 -31.45
CA GLY A 130 -13.68 37.89 -32.78
C GLY A 130 -13.10 38.80 -33.88
N SER A 131 -12.23 39.76 -33.54
CA SER A 131 -11.53 40.57 -34.55
C SER A 131 -10.44 39.77 -35.27
N ASN A 132 -10.20 40.13 -36.53
CA ASN A 132 -9.16 39.57 -37.39
C ASN A 132 -8.62 40.73 -38.26
N PRO A 133 -7.34 41.12 -38.15
CA PRO A 133 -6.22 40.42 -37.54
C PRO A 133 -6.24 40.35 -36.00
N VAL A 134 -5.64 39.29 -35.46
CA VAL A 134 -5.41 39.08 -34.04
C VAL A 134 -4.13 39.78 -33.63
N SER A 135 -4.23 40.78 -32.75
CA SER A 135 -3.07 41.48 -32.19
C SER A 135 -2.35 40.62 -31.16
N LEU A 136 -1.02 40.71 -31.11
CA LEU A 136 -0.13 39.94 -30.24
C LEU A 136 0.52 40.85 -29.19
N GLN A 137 0.87 40.28 -28.04
CA GLN A 137 1.60 41.00 -26.98
C GLN A 137 3.04 41.34 -27.38
N THR A 138 3.66 40.48 -28.18
CA THR A 138 5.05 40.62 -28.63
C THR A 138 5.13 40.35 -30.12
N GLY A 139 6.17 40.89 -30.76
CA GLY A 139 6.47 40.55 -32.15
C GLY A 139 6.87 39.08 -32.31
N LEU A 140 6.59 38.50 -33.48
CA LEU A 140 7.01 37.12 -33.80
C LEU A 140 8.54 36.99 -33.76
N THR A 141 9.05 35.88 -33.22
CA THR A 141 10.50 35.59 -33.16
C THR A 141 10.96 34.84 -34.41
N TYR A 142 10.06 34.06 -35.02
CA TYR A 142 10.30 33.36 -36.27
C TYR A 142 9.31 33.79 -37.36
N ALA A 143 9.71 33.63 -38.62
CA ALA A 143 8.89 33.98 -39.77
C ALA A 143 8.29 32.74 -40.45
N SER A 144 7.35 32.99 -41.36
CA SER A 144 6.74 32.02 -42.28
C SER A 144 5.89 30.94 -41.61
N HIS A 145 5.28 31.22 -40.45
CA HIS A 145 4.26 30.34 -39.88
C HIS A 145 3.08 30.21 -40.82
N THR A 146 2.60 28.98 -41.02
CA THR A 146 1.47 28.66 -41.89
C THR A 146 0.25 28.19 -41.10
N GLY A 147 0.43 27.83 -39.83
CA GLY A 147 -0.64 27.33 -38.98
C GLY A 147 -0.51 27.81 -37.54
N ALA A 148 -1.62 27.76 -36.82
CA ALA A 148 -1.71 28.10 -35.42
C ALA A 148 -2.67 27.16 -34.70
N PHE A 149 -2.30 26.77 -33.50
CA PHE A 149 -3.15 26.03 -32.57
C PHE A 149 -3.45 26.91 -31.37
N TRP A 150 -4.71 26.93 -30.94
CA TRP A 150 -5.10 27.49 -29.65
C TRP A 150 -6.23 26.67 -29.06
N ASP A 151 -6.39 26.79 -27.75
CA ASP A 151 -7.49 26.15 -27.05
C ASP A 151 -8.75 27.00 -27.18
N THR A 152 -9.86 26.32 -27.37
CA THR A 152 -11.21 26.88 -27.35
C THR A 152 -12.05 26.10 -26.37
N TYR A 153 -12.98 26.82 -25.77
CA TYR A 153 -13.96 26.23 -24.87
C TYR A 153 -14.76 25.14 -25.59
N ALA A 154 -14.67 23.89 -25.13
CA ALA A 154 -15.60 22.82 -25.50
C ALA A 154 -16.52 22.49 -24.32
N PRO A 155 -17.86 22.71 -24.45
CA PRO A 155 -18.81 22.43 -23.38
C PRO A 155 -18.94 20.94 -23.04
N GLN A 156 -18.38 20.04 -23.85
CA GLN A 156 -18.47 18.58 -23.70
C GLN A 156 -17.20 17.93 -23.11
N GLY A 157 -16.22 18.72 -22.66
CA GLY A 157 -14.92 18.20 -22.22
C GLY A 157 -13.94 17.96 -23.38
N PRO A 158 -12.74 17.42 -23.11
CA PRO A 158 -11.69 17.23 -24.12
C PRO A 158 -12.20 16.35 -25.26
N GLN A 159 -12.19 16.90 -26.46
CA GLN A 159 -12.57 16.19 -27.69
C GLN A 159 -11.48 15.20 -28.12
N LEU A 160 -11.78 14.35 -29.10
CA LEU A 160 -10.78 13.52 -29.76
C LEU A 160 -9.66 14.45 -30.30
N ASN A 161 -8.43 14.28 -29.79
CA ASN A 161 -7.26 15.17 -29.99
C ASN A 161 -7.21 16.45 -29.14
N GLY A 162 -7.88 16.54 -27.98
CA GLY A 162 -7.80 17.68 -27.06
C GLY A 162 -6.42 17.88 -26.38
N LEU A 163 -5.50 16.94 -26.55
CA LEU A 163 -4.14 16.98 -26.01
C LEU A 163 -3.13 17.00 -27.16
N LEU A 164 -2.25 18.01 -27.20
CA LEU A 164 -1.08 18.02 -28.08
C LEU A 164 -0.02 17.07 -27.52
N ALA A 165 0.79 16.45 -28.39
CA ALA A 165 1.93 15.62 -28.00
C ALA A 165 2.99 16.37 -27.16
N THR A 166 2.90 17.71 -27.10
CA THR A 166 3.77 18.60 -26.32
C THR A 166 3.05 19.29 -25.15
N GLY A 167 1.77 18.97 -24.90
CA GLY A 167 1.00 19.52 -23.79
C GLY A 167 1.40 18.87 -22.47
N ILE A 168 1.76 19.68 -21.46
CA ILE A 168 1.99 19.20 -20.09
C ILE A 168 0.63 18.87 -19.47
N GLU A 169 0.48 17.65 -18.98
CA GLU A 169 -0.70 17.13 -18.28
C GLU A 169 -0.59 17.41 -16.77
N PRO A 170 -1.34 18.35 -16.18
CA PRO A 170 -1.42 18.49 -14.72
C PRO A 170 -2.49 17.54 -14.16
N VAL A 171 -2.38 16.23 -14.46
CA VAL A 171 -3.20 15.16 -13.85
C VAL A 171 -2.35 14.34 -12.87
N ALA A 172 -1.31 14.93 -12.32
CA ALA A 172 -0.60 14.33 -11.20
C ALA A 172 -1.28 14.74 -9.89
N ASN A 173 -1.67 13.74 -9.07
CA ASN A 173 -2.02 13.98 -7.67
C ASN A 173 -0.89 14.76 -7.01
N VAL A 174 -1.19 15.96 -6.53
CA VAL A 174 -0.25 16.79 -5.79
C VAL A 174 -0.38 16.44 -4.32
N ILE A 175 0.68 15.89 -3.73
CA ILE A 175 0.76 15.59 -2.30
C ILE A 175 1.38 16.80 -1.60
N ILE A 176 0.71 17.29 -0.56
CA ILE A 176 1.22 18.37 0.29
C ILE A 176 1.89 17.74 1.51
N ASP A 177 3.13 18.14 1.80
CA ASP A 177 3.73 17.93 3.11
C ASP A 177 3.40 19.12 4.02
N PRO A 178 2.47 18.97 4.98
CA PRO A 178 2.00 20.09 5.80
C PRO A 178 3.06 20.60 6.78
N ASN A 179 4.13 19.83 7.06
CA ASN A 179 5.18 20.23 7.98
C ASN A 179 6.28 21.03 7.26
N ALA A 180 6.59 20.67 6.01
CA ALA A 180 7.61 21.35 5.21
C ALA A 180 7.04 22.41 4.25
N GLY A 181 5.72 22.43 4.03
CA GLY A 181 5.07 23.35 3.08
C GLY A 181 5.35 23.03 1.61
N ASN A 182 5.92 21.85 1.32
CA ASN A 182 6.31 21.44 -0.02
C ASN A 182 5.18 20.69 -0.74
N TYR A 183 5.13 20.86 -2.07
CA TYR A 183 4.20 20.17 -2.97
C TYR A 183 4.97 19.14 -3.81
N TYR A 184 4.47 17.91 -3.85
CA TYR A 184 5.09 16.79 -4.58
C TYR A 184 4.14 16.29 -5.68
N ILE A 185 4.68 16.10 -6.87
CA ILE A 185 3.96 15.61 -8.04
C ILE A 185 4.15 14.10 -8.15
N GLY A 186 3.05 13.33 -8.16
CA GLY A 186 3.05 11.90 -8.47
C GLY A 186 3.79 11.59 -9.77
N ARG A 187 4.90 10.83 -9.72
CA ARG A 187 5.62 10.31 -10.90
C ARG A 187 5.62 8.79 -10.87
N ALA A 188 5.37 8.15 -12.01
CA ALA A 188 5.59 6.71 -12.15
C ALA A 188 7.10 6.39 -12.11
N ALA A 189 7.48 5.26 -11.52
CA ALA A 189 8.86 4.75 -11.59
C ALA A 189 9.15 4.34 -13.03
N SER A 190 9.78 5.23 -13.81
CA SER A 190 10.01 5.03 -15.25
C SER A 190 11.28 4.25 -15.57
N GLN A 191 12.08 3.86 -14.56
CA GLN A 191 13.33 3.13 -14.74
C GLN A 191 13.60 2.16 -13.59
N ASP A 192 14.34 1.09 -13.86
CA ASP A 192 14.80 0.15 -12.85
C ASP A 192 15.96 0.76 -12.02
N GLY A 193 15.96 0.55 -10.70
CA GLY A 193 16.98 1.11 -9.80
C GLY A 193 16.82 2.60 -9.41
N CYS A 194 15.65 3.21 -9.59
CA CYS A 194 15.41 4.58 -9.11
C CYS A 194 15.47 4.70 -7.57
N SER A 195 16.17 5.72 -7.06
CA SER A 195 16.25 6.01 -5.62
C SER A 195 14.86 6.27 -5.05
N GLY A 196 14.45 5.49 -4.04
CA GLY A 196 13.12 5.55 -3.42
C GLY A 196 12.78 6.87 -2.72
N SER A 197 13.75 7.79 -2.59
CA SER A 197 13.54 9.13 -2.04
C SER A 197 12.66 10.04 -2.92
N ASN A 198 12.50 9.74 -4.22
CA ASN A 198 11.84 10.64 -5.18
C ASN A 198 10.60 10.03 -5.86
N ILE A 199 10.05 8.93 -5.35
CA ILE A 199 8.86 8.28 -5.90
C ILE A 199 7.71 8.47 -4.91
N PRO A 200 6.68 9.25 -5.26
CA PRO A 200 5.47 9.34 -4.44
C PRO A 200 4.76 7.98 -4.48
N LEU A 201 4.95 7.19 -3.43
CA LEU A 201 4.28 5.90 -3.28
C LEU A 201 2.88 6.15 -2.71
N MET A 202 1.85 5.89 -3.51
CA MET A 202 0.49 5.80 -3.00
C MET A 202 0.34 4.45 -2.30
N ASN A 203 0.16 4.47 -0.98
CA ASN A 203 -0.18 3.28 -0.21
C ASN A 203 -1.60 3.45 0.32
N ALA A 204 -2.39 2.37 0.28
CA ALA A 204 -3.70 2.38 0.91
C ALA A 204 -3.54 2.69 2.40
N ALA A 205 -4.32 3.63 2.92
CA ALA A 205 -4.40 3.87 4.35
C ALA A 205 -5.37 2.85 4.96
N LEU A 206 -4.99 2.24 6.08
CA LEU A 206 -5.85 1.40 6.90
C LEU A 206 -6.32 2.22 8.09
N PHE A 207 -7.63 2.32 8.27
CA PHE A 207 -8.20 2.99 9.44
C PHE A 207 -8.25 2.03 10.64
N ASN A 208 -7.56 2.39 11.74
CA ASN A 208 -7.47 1.56 12.95
C ASN A 208 -8.51 1.91 14.04
N GLY A 209 -9.47 2.80 13.73
CA GLY A 209 -10.48 3.31 14.66
C GLY A 209 -10.14 4.65 15.31
N THR A 210 -8.89 5.11 15.19
CA THR A 210 -8.41 6.41 15.73
C THR A 210 -7.53 7.19 14.77
N SER A 211 -6.68 6.53 13.98
CA SER A 211 -5.82 7.11 12.95
C SER A 211 -5.90 6.34 11.64
N LEU A 212 -5.48 6.99 10.57
CA LEU A 212 -5.18 6.36 9.28
C LEU A 212 -3.70 5.99 9.26
N ASP A 213 -3.42 4.69 9.25
CA ASP A 213 -2.07 4.15 9.22
C ASP A 213 -1.71 3.73 7.79
N ARG A 214 -0.45 3.82 7.41
CA ARG A 214 0.04 3.28 6.14
C ARG A 214 -0.23 1.76 6.13
N ALA A 215 -0.71 1.17 5.03
CA ALA A 215 -0.71 -0.29 4.88
C ALA A 215 0.73 -0.80 4.71
N ILE A 216 1.45 -0.82 5.82
CA ILE A 216 2.64 -1.63 5.98
C ILE A 216 2.15 -3.01 6.44
N GLY A 217 2.72 -4.08 5.88
CA GLY A 217 2.71 -5.35 6.62
C GLY A 217 3.21 -5.08 8.03
N LEU A 218 2.75 -5.82 9.05
CA LEU A 218 3.10 -5.57 10.46
C LEU A 218 4.60 -5.17 10.60
N ASN A 219 4.88 -3.90 10.87
CA ASN A 219 6.23 -3.31 10.95
C ASN A 219 7.10 -3.28 9.67
N GLY A 220 6.53 -3.17 8.48
CA GLY A 220 7.22 -2.69 7.27
C GLY A 220 8.15 -3.68 6.56
N VAL A 221 7.90 -4.99 6.65
CA VAL A 221 8.81 -6.00 6.08
C VAL A 221 8.28 -6.62 4.78
N PRO A 222 9.03 -6.53 3.64
CA PRO A 222 8.55 -6.91 2.30
C PRO A 222 8.51 -8.43 2.00
N SER A 223 8.92 -9.32 2.92
CA SER A 223 8.74 -10.77 2.75
C SER A 223 8.79 -11.53 4.09
N MET A 224 8.18 -12.71 4.16
CA MET A 224 8.18 -13.56 5.37
C MET A 224 9.58 -14.02 5.80
N GLN A 225 10.51 -14.25 4.87
CA GLN A 225 11.93 -14.53 5.19
C GLN A 225 12.59 -13.41 6.00
N ASN A 226 12.02 -12.22 5.92
CA ASN A 226 12.56 -11.00 6.45
C ASN A 226 11.92 -10.72 7.84
N TRP A 227 10.80 -11.39 8.18
CA TRP A 227 10.14 -11.30 9.49
C TRP A 227 10.91 -12.02 10.60
N VAL A 228 11.39 -13.25 10.37
CA VAL A 228 12.24 -13.96 11.36
C VAL A 228 13.52 -13.17 11.64
N ARG A 229 14.11 -12.54 10.61
CA ARG A 229 15.26 -11.64 10.76
C ARG A 229 14.91 -10.41 11.58
N GLN A 230 13.75 -9.79 11.36
CA GLN A 230 13.29 -8.66 12.15
C GLN A 230 13.08 -9.03 13.61
N LEU A 231 12.42 -10.17 13.89
CA LEU A 231 12.25 -10.68 15.24
C LEU A 231 13.61 -10.96 15.90
N ALA A 232 14.57 -11.52 15.17
CA ALA A 232 15.94 -11.67 15.66
C ALA A 232 16.57 -10.30 16.01
N LEU A 233 16.44 -9.29 15.15
CA LEU A 233 16.91 -7.92 15.42
C LEU A 233 16.22 -7.25 16.60
N GLN A 234 14.97 -7.63 16.89
CA GLN A 234 14.23 -7.18 18.08
C GLN A 234 14.58 -7.96 19.34
N GLY A 235 15.33 -9.06 19.23
CA GLY A 235 15.68 -9.92 20.37
C GLY A 235 14.58 -10.92 20.73
N HIS A 236 13.81 -11.35 19.74
CA HIS A 236 12.73 -12.33 19.87
C HIS A 236 13.07 -13.68 19.24
N ALA A 237 14.31 -13.88 18.78
CA ALA A 237 14.77 -15.14 18.22
C ALA A 237 15.76 -15.83 19.16
N TYR A 238 15.62 -17.13 19.31
CA TYR A 238 16.34 -17.92 20.30
C TYR A 238 16.87 -19.23 19.72
N LEU A 239 17.88 -19.77 20.39
CA LEU A 239 18.46 -21.09 20.15
C LEU A 239 18.42 -21.87 21.46
N ALA A 240 17.74 -23.00 21.46
CA ALA A 240 17.83 -24.02 22.50
C ALA A 240 18.74 -25.16 22.03
N GLN A 241 19.68 -25.60 22.85
CA GLN A 241 20.58 -26.71 22.52
C GLN A 241 20.87 -27.61 23.72
N SER A 242 21.10 -28.89 23.44
CA SER A 242 21.59 -29.85 24.44
C SER A 242 23.06 -29.61 24.81
N GLY A 243 23.79 -28.83 24.01
CA GLY A 243 25.26 -28.81 24.03
C GLY A 243 25.86 -30.08 23.41
N LEU A 244 27.19 -30.17 23.39
CA LEU A 244 27.90 -31.37 22.95
C LEU A 244 27.79 -32.44 24.04
N GLN A 245 27.19 -33.57 23.70
CA GLN A 245 26.96 -34.69 24.60
C GLN A 245 27.72 -35.93 24.13
N SER A 246 27.90 -36.91 25.02
CA SER A 246 28.48 -38.22 24.69
C SER A 246 27.38 -39.28 24.74
N SER A 247 27.20 -40.04 23.67
CA SER A 247 26.35 -41.22 23.67
C SER A 247 27.08 -42.41 24.30
N GLY A 248 26.31 -43.28 24.96
CA GLY A 248 26.76 -44.58 25.44
C GLY A 248 26.80 -45.61 24.31
N THR A 249 27.35 -46.79 24.60
CA THR A 249 27.30 -47.94 23.69
C THR A 249 25.87 -48.49 23.56
N GLY A 250 25.52 -49.04 22.40
CA GLY A 250 24.21 -49.63 22.12
C GLY A 250 23.19 -48.63 21.55
N THR A 251 21.94 -49.09 21.39
CA THR A 251 20.83 -48.27 20.91
C THR A 251 20.28 -47.41 22.05
N ASN A 252 20.47 -46.10 21.95
CA ASN A 252 20.05 -45.13 22.94
C ASN A 252 19.36 -43.93 22.29
N ASP A 253 18.26 -43.49 22.87
CA ASP A 253 17.49 -42.31 22.46
C ASP A 253 17.78 -41.13 23.39
N TYR A 254 18.20 -40.00 22.79
CA TYR A 254 18.52 -38.78 23.51
C TYR A 254 17.57 -37.65 23.09
N PRO A 255 16.62 -37.25 23.96
CA PRO A 255 15.66 -36.22 23.62
C PRO A 255 16.17 -34.80 23.90
N LEU A 256 15.74 -33.85 23.05
CA LEU A 256 15.63 -32.43 23.35
C LEU A 256 14.15 -32.03 23.20
N SER A 257 13.57 -31.43 24.24
CA SER A 257 12.20 -30.94 24.26
C SER A 257 12.15 -29.42 24.30
N ILE A 258 11.29 -28.84 23.47
CA ILE A 258 10.87 -27.45 23.50
C ILE A 258 9.37 -27.45 23.84
N PHE A 259 9.02 -27.01 25.03
CA PHE A 259 7.63 -26.97 25.48
C PHE A 259 7.16 -25.52 25.67
N ASN A 260 5.99 -25.19 25.12
CA ASN A 260 5.33 -23.91 25.30
C ASN A 260 4.26 -24.03 26.39
N PRO A 261 4.57 -23.72 27.67
CA PRO A 261 3.58 -23.79 28.73
C PRO A 261 2.43 -22.80 28.47
N ALA A 262 1.22 -23.14 28.90
CA ALA A 262 0.06 -22.26 28.72
C ALA A 262 0.27 -20.85 29.31
N ALA A 263 1.11 -20.74 30.35
CA ALA A 263 1.45 -19.49 31.02
C ALA A 263 2.56 -18.67 30.33
N SER A 264 3.15 -19.12 29.21
CA SER A 264 4.22 -18.37 28.53
C SER A 264 3.74 -17.01 28.02
N GLY A 265 2.46 -16.90 27.68
CA GLY A 265 1.88 -15.72 27.02
C GLY A 265 2.42 -15.50 25.60
N LYS A 266 3.14 -16.47 25.02
CA LYS A 266 3.85 -16.35 23.73
C LYS A 266 3.48 -17.46 22.77
N THR A 267 3.41 -17.12 21.48
CA THR A 267 3.39 -18.12 20.42
C THR A 267 4.82 -18.43 20.02
N ILE A 268 5.14 -19.72 19.87
CA ILE A 268 6.48 -20.18 19.48
C ILE A 268 6.41 -20.65 18.04
N LEU A 269 7.23 -20.07 17.17
CA LEU A 269 7.45 -20.57 15.82
C LEU A 269 8.85 -21.15 15.73
N ILE A 270 8.92 -22.45 15.47
CA ILE A 270 10.15 -23.20 15.24
C ILE A 270 10.45 -23.18 13.74
N TYR A 271 11.62 -22.68 13.37
CA TYR A 271 12.04 -22.52 11.97
C TYR A 271 13.34 -23.26 11.64
N SER A 272 13.99 -23.90 12.62
CA SER A 272 15.13 -24.76 12.37
C SER A 272 15.25 -25.83 13.47
N ILE A 273 15.50 -27.06 13.05
CA ILE A 273 15.80 -28.19 13.92
C ILE A 273 17.04 -28.87 13.33
N ARG A 274 18.15 -28.73 14.04
CA ARG A 274 19.44 -29.32 13.64
C ARG A 274 19.85 -30.40 14.60
N ILE A 275 20.25 -31.51 14.02
CA ILE A 275 20.81 -32.64 14.73
C ILE A 275 22.15 -32.99 14.12
N MET A 276 23.07 -33.46 14.96
CA MET A 276 24.37 -33.95 14.56
C MET A 276 24.77 -35.08 15.49
N ALA A 277 25.33 -36.15 14.92
CA ALA A 277 26.09 -37.12 15.69
C ALA A 277 27.38 -37.47 14.93
N GLY A 278 28.47 -37.68 15.68
CA GLY A 278 29.79 -38.05 15.18
C GLY A 278 30.06 -39.54 15.29
N THR A 279 29.02 -40.37 15.14
CA THR A 279 29.12 -41.82 15.34
C THR A 279 29.80 -42.49 14.13
N ALA A 280 30.61 -43.52 14.37
CA ALA A 280 31.57 -44.05 13.39
C ALA A 280 30.98 -44.93 12.24
N GLY A 281 29.66 -45.15 12.18
CA GLY A 281 29.04 -46.06 11.20
C GLY A 281 28.07 -45.37 10.24
N ALA A 282 28.04 -45.79 8.98
CA ALA A 282 26.93 -45.45 8.09
C ALA A 282 25.63 -46.09 8.64
N ASN A 283 24.54 -45.33 8.68
CA ASN A 283 23.21 -45.74 9.16
C ASN A 283 23.05 -45.94 10.68
N SER A 284 23.91 -45.33 11.50
CA SER A 284 23.86 -45.51 12.97
C SER A 284 23.10 -44.40 13.71
N ILE A 285 22.21 -43.67 13.04
CA ILE A 285 21.50 -42.54 13.66
C ILE A 285 20.10 -42.41 13.05
N VAL A 286 19.09 -42.22 13.91
CA VAL A 286 17.70 -41.97 13.50
C VAL A 286 17.16 -40.78 14.29
N ALA A 287 16.38 -39.92 13.65
CA ALA A 287 15.69 -38.82 14.31
C ALA A 287 14.20 -39.15 14.45
N ARG A 288 13.62 -38.89 15.63
CA ARG A 288 12.18 -39.03 15.85
C ARG A 288 11.60 -37.73 16.38
N LEU A 289 10.53 -37.25 15.74
CA LEU A 289 9.83 -36.03 16.10
C LEU A 289 8.49 -36.39 16.73
N LYS A 290 8.21 -35.82 17.90
CA LYS A 290 6.96 -36.04 18.63
C LYS A 290 6.40 -34.73 19.14
N PHE A 291 5.13 -34.45 18.84
CA PHE A 291 4.39 -33.41 19.53
C PHE A 291 3.94 -33.90 20.90
N THR A 292 4.03 -33.04 21.90
CA THR A 292 3.63 -33.32 23.28
C THR A 292 2.59 -32.32 23.76
N THR A 293 1.71 -32.74 24.67
CA THR A 293 0.70 -31.89 25.33
C THR A 293 0.99 -31.70 26.83
N THR A 294 2.11 -32.25 27.29
CA THR A 294 2.63 -32.14 28.65
C THR A 294 4.13 -31.94 28.57
N ASP A 295 4.68 -31.08 29.42
CA ASP A 295 6.14 -30.89 29.50
C ASP A 295 6.79 -32.21 29.92
N PRO A 296 7.63 -32.84 29.08
CA PRO A 296 8.35 -34.04 29.47
C PRO A 296 9.33 -33.81 30.62
N ALA A 297 9.75 -32.55 30.85
CA ALA A 297 10.62 -32.12 31.94
C ALA A 297 11.81 -33.08 32.18
N TYR A 298 12.61 -33.30 31.12
CA TYR A 298 13.78 -34.16 31.21
C TYR A 298 14.80 -33.63 32.23
N SER A 299 15.69 -34.51 32.72
CA SER A 299 16.59 -34.22 33.84
C SER A 299 17.59 -33.09 33.61
N GLY A 300 17.95 -32.80 32.35
CA GLY A 300 18.82 -31.70 31.97
C GLY A 300 18.04 -30.48 31.49
N SER A 301 18.53 -29.27 31.79
CA SER A 301 18.00 -28.01 31.26
C SER A 301 18.78 -27.58 30.03
N ALA A 302 18.11 -27.41 28.89
CA ALA A 302 18.75 -26.99 27.66
C ALA A 302 19.32 -25.57 27.80
N THR A 303 20.46 -25.31 27.16
CA THR A 303 20.98 -23.94 27.10
C THR A 303 20.17 -23.15 26.09
N VAL A 304 19.44 -22.14 26.57
CA VAL A 304 18.65 -21.23 25.74
C VAL A 304 19.35 -19.88 25.66
N SER A 305 19.63 -19.44 24.44
CA SER A 305 20.33 -18.17 24.18
C SER A 305 19.56 -17.32 23.18
N ASN A 306 19.49 -16.02 23.45
CA ASN A 306 18.95 -15.05 22.49
C ASN A 306 19.95 -14.88 21.33
N LEU A 307 19.46 -14.88 20.10
CA LEU A 307 20.29 -14.70 18.91
C LEU A 307 20.73 -13.23 18.72
N LYS A 308 20.13 -12.30 19.46
CA LYS A 308 20.62 -10.93 19.63
C LYS A 308 21.49 -10.86 20.88
N ALA A 309 22.74 -10.45 20.72
CA ALA A 309 23.62 -10.17 21.85
C ALA A 309 22.97 -9.15 22.81
N GLY A 310 22.89 -9.50 24.10
CA GLY A 310 22.23 -8.68 25.12
C GLY A 310 20.69 -8.65 25.04
N GLY A 311 20.07 -9.52 24.23
CA GLY A 311 18.62 -9.67 24.18
C GLY A 311 18.03 -10.24 25.47
N ALA A 312 16.72 -10.06 25.65
CA ALA A 312 16.00 -10.58 26.81
C ALA A 312 16.01 -12.13 26.84
N SER A 313 15.78 -12.71 28.01
CA SER A 313 15.61 -14.17 28.15
C SER A 313 14.32 -14.64 27.48
N SER A 314 14.36 -15.84 26.90
CA SER A 314 13.19 -16.53 26.34
C SER A 314 12.13 -16.76 27.42
N ALA A 315 10.86 -16.55 27.08
CA ALA A 315 9.72 -16.83 27.95
C ALA A 315 9.59 -18.33 28.28
N ILE A 316 10.14 -19.20 27.44
CA ILE A 316 10.10 -20.66 27.60
C ILE A 316 11.44 -21.29 28.00
N ALA A 317 12.43 -20.48 28.43
CA ALA A 317 13.77 -20.97 28.76
C ALA A 317 13.75 -22.11 29.81
N GLY A 318 12.86 -22.02 30.80
CA GLY A 318 12.68 -23.05 31.84
C GLY A 318 11.94 -24.32 31.39
N SER A 319 11.33 -24.30 30.20
CA SER A 319 10.58 -25.42 29.61
C SER A 319 11.30 -26.05 28.41
N CYS A 320 12.60 -25.75 28.26
CA CYS A 320 13.48 -26.41 27.32
C CYS A 320 14.36 -27.41 28.08
N SER A 321 14.17 -28.71 27.85
CA SER A 321 14.83 -29.78 28.61
C SER A 321 15.43 -30.85 27.70
N PHE A 322 16.45 -31.57 28.16
CA PHE A 322 17.06 -32.69 27.45
C PHE A 322 17.46 -33.81 28.42
N ALA A 323 17.73 -35.01 27.91
CA ALA A 323 18.32 -36.09 28.71
C ALA A 323 19.64 -36.57 28.11
N THR A 324 20.61 -36.88 28.98
CA THR A 324 21.88 -37.54 28.64
C THR A 324 21.82 -39.06 28.83
N SER A 325 20.69 -39.56 29.32
CA SER A 325 20.40 -40.98 29.49
C SER A 325 19.39 -41.44 28.44
N ASN A 326 19.43 -42.73 28.10
CA ASN A 326 18.48 -43.35 27.20
C ASN A 326 17.04 -43.12 27.66
N THR A 327 16.20 -42.60 26.77
CA THR A 327 14.78 -42.32 27.02
C THR A 327 13.93 -42.92 25.92
N THR A 328 13.20 -44.00 26.22
CA THR A 328 12.35 -44.67 25.23
C THR A 328 11.26 -43.75 24.69
N PRO A 329 11.26 -43.41 23.38
CA PRO A 329 10.19 -42.62 22.79
C PRO A 329 8.90 -43.44 22.74
N VAL A 330 7.80 -42.86 23.23
CA VAL A 330 6.47 -43.48 23.15
C VAL A 330 5.75 -43.01 21.89
N ALA A 331 5.27 -43.94 21.06
CA ALA A 331 4.49 -43.64 19.86
C ALA A 331 3.21 -42.82 20.17
N PRO A 332 2.67 -42.06 19.20
CA PRO A 332 3.17 -41.87 17.84
C PRO A 332 4.32 -40.86 17.75
N PHE A 333 5.23 -41.09 16.81
CA PHE A 333 6.27 -40.16 16.41
C PHE A 333 6.51 -40.28 14.90
N LEU A 334 7.01 -39.20 14.29
CA LEU A 334 7.51 -39.21 12.92
C LEU A 334 8.98 -39.65 12.96
N GLN A 335 9.32 -40.74 12.28
CA GLN A 335 10.69 -41.22 12.15
C GLN A 335 11.32 -40.70 10.85
N ILE A 336 12.57 -40.24 10.95
CA ILE A 336 13.40 -39.80 9.83
C ILE A 336 14.74 -40.50 9.96
N ASP A 337 15.08 -41.34 9.00
CA ASP A 337 16.40 -41.97 8.95
C ASP A 337 17.42 -40.93 8.48
N ILE A 338 18.53 -40.83 9.20
CA ILE A 338 19.54 -39.82 8.92
C ILE A 338 20.88 -40.48 8.60
N ALA A 339 21.50 -40.03 7.52
CA ALA A 339 22.87 -40.39 7.21
C ALA A 339 23.83 -39.70 8.20
N ASN A 340 25.10 -40.09 8.16
CA ASN A 340 26.10 -39.53 9.07
C ASN A 340 26.34 -38.03 8.77
N GLY A 341 26.39 -37.19 9.81
CA GLY A 341 26.64 -35.75 9.70
C GLY A 341 25.50 -34.86 10.19
N PRO A 342 25.67 -33.52 10.10
CA PRO A 342 24.65 -32.57 10.50
C PRO A 342 23.47 -32.56 9.52
N LEU A 343 22.25 -32.62 10.04
CA LEU A 343 21.01 -32.54 9.24
C LEU A 343 20.11 -31.42 9.75
N GLU A 344 19.55 -30.65 8.81
CA GLU A 344 18.43 -29.74 9.04
C GLU A 344 17.13 -30.46 8.69
N LEU A 345 16.26 -30.66 9.69
CA LEU A 345 15.00 -31.40 9.51
C LEU A 345 13.89 -30.55 8.87
N LEU A 346 13.88 -29.25 9.11
CA LEU A 346 12.91 -28.33 8.51
C LEU A 346 13.51 -27.72 7.23
N GLN A 347 13.00 -28.13 6.07
CA GLN A 347 13.49 -27.69 4.76
C GLN A 347 12.40 -26.96 3.98
N ASN A 348 12.76 -26.20 2.95
CA ASN A 348 11.81 -25.56 2.02
C ASN A 348 10.71 -24.73 2.72
N ASP A 349 11.13 -23.81 3.59
CA ASP A 349 10.25 -22.91 4.35
C ASP A 349 9.24 -23.62 5.29
N GLN A 350 9.49 -24.88 5.65
CA GLN A 350 8.73 -25.58 6.68
C GLN A 350 8.93 -24.92 8.05
N ILE A 351 7.82 -24.78 8.77
CA ILE A 351 7.77 -24.25 10.13
C ILE A 351 6.87 -25.13 10.99
N LEU A 352 7.10 -25.11 12.30
CA LEU A 352 6.18 -25.67 13.30
C LEU A 352 5.74 -24.56 14.24
N ILE A 353 4.47 -24.58 14.65
CA ILE A 353 3.88 -23.57 15.53
C ILE A 353 3.40 -24.25 16.81
N LEU A 354 3.80 -23.70 17.96
CA LEU A 354 3.26 -24.03 19.28
C LEU A 354 2.45 -22.82 19.77
N PRO A 355 1.11 -22.81 19.63
CA PRO A 355 0.27 -21.65 19.94
C PRO A 355 0.35 -21.24 21.42
N SER A 356 0.23 -19.94 21.69
CA SER A 356 0.04 -19.42 23.05
C SER A 356 -1.17 -20.08 23.74
N GLY A 357 -1.06 -20.37 25.03
CA GLY A 357 -2.13 -20.97 25.83
C GLY A 357 -2.39 -22.47 25.60
N SER A 358 -1.70 -23.11 24.65
CA SER A 358 -2.01 -24.50 24.24
C SER A 358 -1.35 -25.61 25.07
N ALA A 359 -0.35 -25.28 25.92
CA ALA A 359 0.47 -26.28 26.63
C ALA A 359 1.01 -27.37 25.68
N SER A 360 1.54 -26.96 24.53
CA SER A 360 2.06 -27.86 23.49
C SER A 360 3.57 -27.78 23.38
N GLY A 361 4.19 -28.88 22.99
CA GLY A 361 5.63 -28.97 22.80
C GLY A 361 6.03 -29.87 21.64
N LEU A 362 7.33 -29.84 21.36
CA LEU A 362 8.00 -30.70 20.40
C LEU A 362 9.19 -31.36 21.11
N SER A 363 9.25 -32.68 21.07
CA SER A 363 10.40 -33.47 21.47
C SER A 363 11.08 -34.06 20.23
N VAL A 364 12.38 -33.82 20.11
CA VAL A 364 13.25 -34.38 19.09
C VAL A 364 14.12 -35.43 19.77
N PHE A 365 13.95 -36.70 19.40
CA PHE A 365 14.78 -37.80 19.88
C PHE A 365 15.85 -38.11 18.84
N LEU A 366 17.10 -38.15 19.28
CA LEU A 366 18.20 -38.65 18.48
C LEU A 366 18.56 -40.05 18.96
N GLU A 367 18.22 -41.05 18.16
CA GLU A 367 18.66 -42.41 18.39
C GLU A 367 20.08 -42.58 17.86
N THR A 368 20.96 -43.14 18.68
CA THR A 368 22.31 -43.52 18.27
C THR A 368 22.51 -45.01 18.54
N TYR A 369 23.30 -45.69 17.72
CA TYR A 369 23.55 -47.14 17.84
C TYR A 369 24.96 -47.48 18.36
N ALA A 370 25.79 -46.47 18.62
CA ALA A 370 27.14 -46.63 19.16
C ALA A 370 27.57 -45.38 19.93
N ALA A 371 28.65 -45.53 20.71
CA ALA A 371 29.26 -44.43 21.43
C ALA A 371 29.84 -43.39 20.46
N GLY A 372 29.69 -42.12 20.81
CA GLY A 372 30.11 -40.99 19.97
C GLY A 372 29.68 -39.67 20.59
N SER A 373 29.91 -38.57 19.89
CA SER A 373 29.41 -37.26 20.30
C SER A 373 28.14 -36.90 19.55
N TYR A 374 27.20 -36.23 20.21
CA TYR A 374 26.00 -35.74 19.54
C TYR A 374 25.57 -34.36 20.05
N CYS A 375 24.74 -33.69 19.27
CA CYS A 375 24.11 -32.43 19.62
C CYS A 375 22.75 -32.32 18.91
N CYS A 376 21.75 -31.83 19.64
CA CYS A 376 20.48 -31.39 19.08
C CYS A 376 20.29 -29.90 19.39
N SER A 377 19.77 -29.16 18.42
CA SER A 377 19.48 -27.74 18.58
C SER A 377 18.22 -27.33 17.82
N VAL A 378 17.47 -26.40 18.39
CA VAL A 378 16.24 -25.87 17.83
C VAL A 378 16.33 -24.35 17.84
N LYS A 379 16.06 -23.71 16.69
CA LYS A 379 15.88 -22.26 16.62
C LYS A 379 14.42 -21.92 16.48
N TYR A 380 14.00 -20.91 17.24
CA TYR A 380 12.61 -20.47 17.28
C TYR A 380 12.52 -18.96 17.49
N VAL A 381 11.33 -18.41 17.24
CA VAL A 381 10.97 -17.05 17.61
C VAL A 381 9.78 -17.06 18.56
N GLU A 382 9.71 -16.05 19.42
CA GLU A 382 8.58 -15.78 20.33
C GLU A 382 7.89 -14.50 19.91
N PHE A 383 6.57 -14.50 19.80
CA PHE A 383 5.78 -13.29 19.56
C PHE A 383 4.55 -13.24 20.46
#